data_AF-F5XHC2-F1
#
_entry.id   AF-F5XHC2-F1
#
_cell.length_a   1.000
_cell.length_b   1.000
_cell.length_c   1.000
_cell.angle_alpha   90.00
_cell.angle_beta   90.00
_cell.angle_gamma   90.00
#
_symmetry.space_group_name_H-M   'P 1'
#
loop_
_entity.id
_entity.type
_entity.pdbx_description
1 polymer ?
#
loop_
_entity_poly.entity_id
_entity_poly.type
_entity_poly.pdbx_seq_one_letter_code
_entity_poly.pdbx_strand_id
1 'polypeptide(L)'
;MPTIVVDRPYSPVRDSNPVRPSSAVRQRNAIRQSSAVRQSSAQPCVPVEPQRYVEPGQPACAAYPELFLDPALETEPVPSAPARVRRQHAALAAAATEVCASCPLLTACLYRAVVEYDVAGFVAGTTERQRSAIRDLLEIEVEPEDLDNLAGVVGGQRTVDHDEVVRLRKAHPEESLERIARRLGCSLSTVKRHLRKERKQPSGASLAARPRPTHTEVRQATAEVLAENSGSRRAAA
;
A
#
# COMPACT_ATOMS: atom_id res chain seq x y z
N MET A 1 55.19 25.21 0.76
CA MET A 1 55.13 26.67 0.93
C MET A 1 54.51 27.27 -0.32
N PRO A 2 53.39 28.03 -0.28
CA PRO A 2 52.17 28.01 0.56
C PRO A 2 50.90 27.68 -0.29
N THR A 3 49.85 27.01 0.19
CA THR A 3 48.67 27.46 0.97
C THR A 3 47.93 28.68 0.40
N ILE A 4 46.69 28.49 -0.09
CA ILE A 4 45.57 29.44 0.13
C ILE A 4 44.27 28.64 0.30
N VAL A 5 43.82 28.65 1.55
CA VAL A 5 42.47 28.33 2.03
C VAL A 5 41.65 29.61 1.97
N VAL A 6 40.38 29.53 1.59
CA VAL A 6 39.37 30.57 1.83
C VAL A 6 38.08 29.85 2.22
N ASP A 7 37.92 29.54 3.51
CA ASP A 7 37.20 30.35 4.51
C ASP A 7 35.83 30.86 4.03
N ARG A 8 34.79 30.15 4.48
CA ARG A 8 33.39 30.57 4.38
C ARG A 8 32.93 30.91 5.81
N PRO A 9 32.65 32.18 6.12
CA PRO A 9 32.38 32.57 7.49
C PRO A 9 30.97 32.15 7.93
N TYR A 10 30.98 31.43 9.05
CA TYR A 10 29.90 31.31 10.02
C TYR A 10 29.45 32.71 10.49
N SER A 11 28.15 32.98 10.46
CA SER A 11 27.56 34.13 11.16
C SER A 11 26.47 33.63 12.11
N PRO A 12 26.69 33.76 13.43
CA PRO A 12 25.67 33.53 14.44
C PRO A 12 24.88 34.81 14.66
N VAL A 13 23.55 34.76 14.56
CA VAL A 13 22.71 35.85 15.05
C VAL A 13 22.44 35.63 16.53
N ARG A 14 22.89 36.61 17.32
CA ARG A 14 22.81 36.69 18.77
C ARG A 14 21.38 36.97 19.27
N ASP A 15 21.14 36.43 20.46
CA ASP A 15 20.16 36.84 21.44
C ASP A 15 20.10 38.35 21.71
N SER A 16 18.89 38.84 22.01
CA SER A 16 18.57 39.83 23.06
C SER A 16 17.04 39.98 23.15
N ASN A 17 16.32 39.23 24.01
CA ASN A 17 15.99 39.52 25.43
C ASN A 17 14.87 40.60 25.61
N PRO A 18 14.31 40.83 26.81
CA PRO A 18 13.10 40.21 27.35
C PRO A 18 11.95 41.21 27.65
N VAL A 19 10.68 40.79 27.67
CA VAL A 19 9.63 41.46 28.47
C VAL A 19 8.58 40.46 28.99
N ARG A 20 8.64 40.16 30.28
CA ARG A 20 7.48 39.97 31.19
C ARG A 20 7.53 41.17 32.16
N PRO A 21 6.44 41.57 32.87
CA PRO A 21 5.33 40.75 33.31
C PRO A 21 3.94 41.44 33.24
N SER A 22 2.86 40.68 33.40
CA SER A 22 1.66 41.23 34.04
C SER A 22 0.97 40.16 34.88
N SER A 23 1.14 40.39 36.18
CA SER A 23 0.49 39.80 37.32
C SER A 23 -1.03 40.01 37.28
N ALA A 24 -1.79 38.92 37.16
CA ALA A 24 -3.19 38.87 37.59
C ALA A 24 -3.26 38.13 38.92
N VAL A 25 -3.21 38.89 40.01
CA VAL A 25 -3.47 38.42 41.37
C VAL A 25 -4.98 38.36 41.60
N ARG A 26 -5.37 37.24 42.22
CA ARG A 26 -6.70 36.88 42.72
C ARG A 26 -7.33 37.93 43.64
N GLN A 27 -8.66 38.01 43.59
CA GLN A 27 -9.60 37.97 44.74
C GLN A 27 -11.03 37.96 44.14
N ARG A 28 -11.78 36.84 44.20
CA ARG A 28 -12.60 36.28 45.30
C ARG A 28 -13.88 37.07 45.64
N ASN A 29 -14.95 36.28 45.76
CA ASN A 29 -16.25 36.52 46.40
C ASN A 29 -17.28 37.26 45.54
N ALA A 30 -18.59 36.99 45.59
CA ALA A 30 -19.44 35.91 46.10
C ALA A 30 -20.86 36.50 45.96
N ILE A 31 -21.72 35.95 45.09
CA ILE A 31 -23.16 36.19 45.22
C ILE A 31 -23.88 34.86 45.02
N ARG A 32 -24.32 34.31 46.16
CA ARG A 32 -25.47 33.42 46.23
C ARG A 32 -26.69 34.21 45.75
N GLN A 33 -27.45 33.64 44.82
CA GLN A 33 -28.91 33.72 44.90
C GLN A 33 -29.53 32.59 44.09
N SER A 34 -30.11 31.68 44.86
CA SER A 34 -30.98 30.61 44.44
C SER A 34 -32.21 31.17 43.75
N SER A 35 -32.57 30.63 42.59
CA SER A 35 -33.95 30.67 42.09
C SER A 35 -34.17 29.41 41.28
N ALA A 36 -34.96 28.52 41.86
CA ALA A 36 -35.37 27.26 41.30
C ALA A 36 -36.50 27.46 40.27
N VAL A 37 -36.67 26.42 39.46
CA VAL A 37 -37.86 26.06 38.66
C VAL A 37 -37.97 26.70 37.27
N ARG A 38 -37.46 25.99 36.28
CA ARG A 38 -38.27 25.28 35.27
C ARG A 38 -37.43 24.16 34.65
N GLN A 39 -37.64 22.94 35.14
CA GLN A 39 -37.20 21.73 34.48
C GLN A 39 -37.98 21.60 33.17
N SER A 40 -37.41 22.10 32.08
CA SER A 40 -37.76 21.65 30.75
C SER A 40 -36.75 20.57 30.41
N SER A 41 -37.24 19.34 30.24
CA SER A 41 -36.47 18.18 29.84
C SER A 41 -35.89 18.38 28.44
N ALA A 42 -34.74 19.06 28.37
CA ALA A 42 -33.87 18.98 27.21
C ALA A 42 -33.24 17.58 27.27
N GLN A 43 -33.81 16.66 26.51
CA GLN A 43 -33.11 15.43 26.15
C GLN A 43 -31.73 15.82 25.65
N PRO A 44 -30.63 15.24 26.16
CA PRO A 44 -29.34 15.46 25.56
C PRO A 44 -29.45 14.99 24.10
N CYS A 45 -29.18 15.88 23.16
CA CYS A 45 -28.89 15.51 21.79
C CYS A 45 -27.66 14.60 21.84
N VAL A 46 -27.90 13.29 21.95
CA VAL A 46 -26.89 12.28 21.62
C VAL A 46 -26.46 12.61 20.20
N PRO A 47 -25.16 12.81 19.93
CA PRO A 47 -24.68 12.77 18.56
C PRO A 47 -25.11 11.40 18.03
N VAL A 48 -26.10 11.37 17.15
CA VAL A 48 -26.38 10.17 16.36
C VAL A 48 -25.17 10.05 15.47
N GLU A 49 -24.20 9.25 15.93
CA GLU A 49 -23.11 8.77 15.08
C GLU A 49 -23.80 8.22 13.83
N PRO A 50 -23.53 8.79 12.64
CA PRO A 50 -24.26 8.39 11.45
C PRO A 50 -23.96 6.91 11.27
N GLN A 51 -24.94 6.06 11.59
CA GLN A 51 -24.87 4.64 11.28
C GLN A 51 -24.76 4.59 9.76
N ARG A 52 -23.52 4.46 9.27
CA ARG A 52 -23.22 4.41 7.85
C ARG A 52 -23.81 3.10 7.37
N TYR A 53 -25.01 3.16 6.82
CA TYR A 53 -25.70 1.99 6.28
C TYR A 53 -24.82 1.40 5.18
N VAL A 54 -24.32 0.19 5.42
CA VAL A 54 -23.66 -0.61 4.39
C VAL A 54 -24.78 -1.30 3.61
N GLU A 55 -24.99 -0.88 2.37
CA GLU A 55 -25.97 -1.53 1.50
C GLU A 55 -25.61 -3.01 1.31
N PRO A 56 -26.60 -3.93 1.20
CA PRO A 56 -26.32 -5.34 0.97
C PRO A 56 -25.45 -5.54 -0.28
N GLY A 57 -24.25 -6.10 -0.09
CA GLY A 57 -23.29 -6.31 -1.17
C GLY A 57 -22.23 -5.21 -1.34
N GLN A 58 -22.30 -4.13 -0.55
CA GLN A 58 -21.22 -3.13 -0.49
C GLN A 58 -20.11 -3.62 0.46
N PRO A 59 -18.83 -3.46 0.10
CA PRO A 59 -17.74 -3.81 1.00
C PRO A 59 -17.71 -2.84 2.19
N ALA A 60 -17.46 -3.36 3.40
CA ALA A 60 -17.42 -2.56 4.63
C ALA A 60 -16.43 -1.39 4.53
N CYS A 61 -15.29 -1.58 3.86
CA CYS A 61 -14.28 -0.52 3.68
C CYS A 61 -14.80 0.70 2.91
N ALA A 62 -15.78 0.55 2.02
CA ALA A 62 -16.37 1.68 1.29
C ALA A 62 -17.15 2.63 2.21
N ALA A 63 -17.59 2.14 3.37
CA ALA A 63 -18.21 2.98 4.39
C ALA A 63 -17.20 3.72 5.25
N TYR A 64 -15.89 3.50 5.13
CA TYR A 64 -14.84 4.15 5.94
C TYR A 64 -13.72 4.76 5.08
N PRO A 65 -14.04 5.69 4.14
CA PRO A 65 -13.05 6.25 3.23
C PRO A 65 -11.94 7.00 3.97
N GLU A 66 -12.23 7.65 5.10
CA GLU A 66 -11.21 8.34 5.90
C GLU A 66 -10.14 7.41 6.50
N LEU A 67 -10.46 6.13 6.66
CA LEU A 67 -9.51 5.13 7.16
C LEU A 67 -8.76 4.47 5.99
N PHE A 68 -9.48 4.02 4.98
CA PHE A 68 -8.92 3.23 3.87
C PHE A 68 -8.20 4.08 2.80
N LEU A 69 -8.45 5.39 2.75
CA LEU A 69 -7.73 6.35 1.90
C LEU A 69 -6.75 7.22 2.70
N ASP A 70 -6.41 6.83 3.94
CA ASP A 70 -5.37 7.51 4.69
C ASP A 70 -4.00 7.21 4.05
N PRO A 71 -3.20 8.23 3.66
CA PRO A 71 -1.90 8.01 3.01
C PRO A 71 -0.93 7.16 3.84
N ALA A 72 -1.05 7.18 5.17
CA ALA A 72 -0.24 6.37 6.07
C ALA A 72 -0.69 4.90 6.14
N LEU A 73 -1.82 4.53 5.56
CA LEU A 73 -2.27 3.14 5.39
C LEU A 73 -2.03 2.62 3.96
N GLU A 74 -2.07 3.50 2.96
CA GLU A 74 -1.80 3.14 1.55
C GLU A 74 -0.35 2.67 1.34
N THR A 75 0.62 3.34 1.97
CA THR A 75 2.04 3.00 1.82
C THR A 75 2.59 2.35 3.09
N GLU A 76 2.99 1.08 2.99
CA GLU A 76 3.59 0.38 4.13
C GLU A 76 4.98 0.96 4.46
N PRO A 77 5.25 1.38 5.71
CA PRO A 77 6.51 2.00 6.06
C PRO A 77 7.66 1.01 5.93
N VAL A 78 8.78 1.47 5.37
CA VAL A 78 10.04 0.71 5.34
C VAL A 78 10.56 0.43 6.76
N PRO A 79 11.32 -0.66 7.00
CA PRO A 79 11.82 -0.99 8.33
C PRO A 79 12.63 0.14 9.00
N SER A 80 13.36 0.92 8.22
CA SER A 80 14.15 2.07 8.66
C SER A 80 13.34 3.33 8.97
N ALA A 81 12.03 3.36 8.70
CA ALA A 81 11.17 4.52 8.96
C ALA A 81 11.13 4.85 10.47
N PRO A 82 10.87 6.11 10.87
CA PRO A 82 10.78 6.48 12.27
C PRO A 82 9.74 5.64 13.04
N ALA A 83 10.03 5.32 14.31
CA ALA A 83 9.17 4.48 15.13
C ALA A 83 7.72 5.01 15.24
N ARG A 84 7.55 6.34 15.26
CA ARG A 84 6.22 6.99 15.27
C ARG A 84 5.41 6.64 14.03
N VAL A 85 6.02 6.66 12.84
CA VAL A 85 5.35 6.34 11.56
C VAL A 85 4.93 4.87 11.55
N ARG A 86 5.82 3.97 11.97
CA ARG A 86 5.49 2.53 12.06
C ARG A 86 4.34 2.25 13.04
N ARG A 87 4.32 2.93 14.19
CA ARG A 87 3.22 2.81 15.18
C ARG A 87 1.91 3.35 14.61
N GLN A 88 1.94 4.49 13.92
CA GLN A 88 0.75 5.05 13.28
C GLN A 88 0.17 4.09 12.23
N HIS A 89 1.01 3.60 11.30
CA HIS A 89 0.58 2.61 10.32
C HIS A 89 0.02 1.35 10.99
N ALA A 90 0.69 0.82 12.02
CA ALA A 90 0.21 -0.36 12.74
C ALA A 90 -1.16 -0.14 13.41
N ALA A 91 -1.42 1.05 13.94
CA ALA A 91 -2.71 1.41 14.52
C ALA A 91 -3.82 1.49 13.45
N LEU A 92 -3.53 2.14 12.32
CA LEU A 92 -4.46 2.21 11.18
C LEU A 92 -4.75 0.82 10.62
N ALA A 93 -3.73 -0.02 10.43
CA ALA A 93 -3.88 -1.39 9.95
C ALA A 93 -4.71 -2.25 10.91
N ALA A 94 -4.55 -2.06 12.23
CA ALA A 94 -5.37 -2.76 13.22
C ALA A 94 -6.85 -2.36 13.10
N ALA A 95 -7.14 -1.05 13.04
CA ALA A 95 -8.51 -0.55 12.85
C ALA A 95 -9.13 -1.05 11.52
N ALA A 96 -8.36 -1.02 10.43
CA ALA A 96 -8.81 -1.52 9.14
C ALA A 96 -9.06 -3.03 9.15
N THR A 97 -8.26 -3.80 9.91
CA THR A 97 -8.48 -5.24 10.13
C THR A 97 -9.81 -5.51 10.80
N GLU A 98 -10.18 -4.72 11.83
CA GLU A 98 -11.48 -4.85 12.51
C GLU A 98 -12.65 -4.60 11.56
N VAL A 99 -12.56 -3.56 10.73
CA VAL A 99 -13.57 -3.29 9.70
C VAL A 99 -13.65 -4.45 8.70
N CYS A 100 -12.51 -4.93 8.21
CA CYS A 100 -12.45 -6.06 7.28
C CYS A 100 -13.02 -7.35 7.89
N ALA A 101 -12.83 -7.60 9.19
CA ALA A 101 -13.35 -8.79 9.87
C ALA A 101 -14.88 -8.86 9.87
N SER A 102 -15.56 -7.71 9.85
CA SER A 102 -17.02 -7.61 9.75
C SER A 102 -17.55 -7.67 8.30
N CYS A 103 -16.66 -7.63 7.31
CA CYS A 103 -17.05 -7.50 5.91
C CYS A 103 -17.58 -8.84 5.35
N PRO A 104 -18.80 -8.89 4.77
CA PRO A 104 -19.35 -10.11 4.18
C PRO A 104 -18.54 -10.60 2.97
N LEU A 105 -17.79 -9.70 2.33
CA LEU A 105 -16.98 -10.01 1.15
C LEU A 105 -15.54 -10.42 1.48
N LEU A 106 -15.15 -10.52 2.76
CA LEU A 106 -13.76 -10.73 3.18
C LEU A 106 -13.10 -11.93 2.48
N THR A 107 -13.77 -13.08 2.44
CA THR A 107 -13.19 -14.31 1.87
C THR A 107 -12.94 -14.19 0.36
N ALA A 108 -13.88 -13.60 -0.37
CA ALA A 108 -13.72 -13.37 -1.80
C ALA A 108 -12.66 -12.28 -2.06
N CYS A 109 -12.69 -11.18 -1.30
CA CYS A 109 -11.72 -10.09 -1.41
C CYS A 109 -10.28 -10.57 -1.17
N LEU A 110 -10.07 -11.38 -0.13
CA LEU A 110 -8.76 -11.97 0.19
C LEU A 110 -8.24 -12.87 -0.94
N TYR A 111 -9.10 -13.76 -1.44
CA TYR A 111 -8.73 -14.64 -2.54
C TYR A 111 -8.29 -13.84 -3.77
N ARG A 112 -9.07 -12.84 -4.18
CA ARG A 112 -8.74 -12.00 -5.35
C ARG A 112 -7.44 -11.22 -5.13
N ALA A 113 -7.23 -10.66 -3.94
CA ALA A 113 -6.01 -9.91 -3.63
C ALA A 113 -4.74 -10.77 -3.56
N VAL A 114 -4.87 -12.07 -3.26
CA VAL A 114 -3.71 -12.98 -3.19
C VAL A 114 -3.47 -13.68 -4.53
N VAL A 115 -4.53 -14.12 -5.21
CA VAL A 115 -4.45 -15.05 -6.34
C VAL A 115 -4.66 -14.37 -7.70
N GLU A 116 -5.43 -13.27 -7.76
CA GLU A 116 -5.84 -12.66 -9.03
C GLU A 116 -5.10 -11.36 -9.35
N TYR A 117 -4.93 -10.47 -8.37
CA TYR A 117 -4.43 -9.10 -8.58
C TYR A 117 -3.40 -8.70 -7.54
N ASP A 118 -2.38 -7.95 -7.95
CA ASP A 118 -1.40 -7.38 -7.03
C ASP A 118 -1.76 -5.94 -6.64
N VAL A 119 -2.77 -5.82 -5.78
CA VAL A 119 -3.23 -4.52 -5.31
C VAL A 119 -2.22 -3.94 -4.32
N ALA A 120 -1.85 -2.67 -4.45
CA ALA A 120 -1.03 -1.96 -3.46
C ALA A 120 -1.79 -1.67 -2.15
N GLY A 121 -1.06 -1.55 -1.03
CA GLY A 121 -1.62 -1.07 0.24
C GLY A 121 -2.44 -2.12 1.03
N PHE A 122 -3.42 -1.64 1.81
CA PHE A 122 -4.20 -2.48 2.74
C PHE A 122 -5.50 -2.99 2.11
N VAL A 123 -5.63 -4.31 1.95
CA VAL A 123 -6.79 -4.96 1.32
C VAL A 123 -7.10 -6.27 2.03
N ALA A 124 -8.39 -6.59 2.18
CA ALA A 124 -8.87 -7.85 2.74
C ALA A 124 -8.30 -8.19 4.14
N GLY A 125 -8.04 -7.18 4.97
CA GLY A 125 -7.45 -7.38 6.30
C GLY A 125 -5.95 -7.70 6.28
N THR A 126 -5.26 -7.47 5.15
CA THR A 126 -3.84 -7.79 4.97
C THR A 126 -3.06 -6.60 4.40
N THR A 127 -1.79 -6.48 4.78
CA THR A 127 -0.84 -5.56 4.13
C THR A 127 -0.23 -6.20 2.88
N GLU A 128 0.43 -5.39 2.05
CA GLU A 128 1.14 -5.86 0.86
C GLU A 128 2.21 -6.90 1.21
N ARG A 129 3.06 -6.64 2.23
CA ARG A 129 4.06 -7.62 2.67
C ARG A 129 3.46 -8.94 3.14
N GLN A 130 2.30 -8.88 3.81
CA GLN A 130 1.60 -10.09 4.24
C GLN A 130 1.10 -10.87 3.03
N ARG A 131 0.56 -10.21 2.01
CA ARG A 131 0.14 -10.87 0.76
C ARG A 131 1.32 -11.48 0.02
N SER A 132 2.46 -10.79 -0.07
CA SER A 132 3.69 -11.37 -0.64
C SER A 132 4.10 -12.65 0.09
N ALA A 133 4.13 -12.63 1.43
CA ALA A 133 4.45 -13.81 2.22
C ALA A 133 3.43 -14.97 2.03
N ILE A 134 2.14 -14.66 1.90
CA ILE A 134 1.10 -15.67 1.61
C ILE A 134 1.32 -16.27 0.22
N ARG A 135 1.64 -15.45 -0.79
CA ARG A 135 1.94 -15.91 -2.15
C ARG A 135 3.19 -16.78 -2.20
N ASP A 136 4.25 -16.40 -1.49
CA ASP A 136 5.48 -17.18 -1.35
C ASP A 136 5.18 -18.56 -0.73
N LEU A 137 4.38 -18.60 0.33
CA LEU A 137 3.98 -19.84 1.02
C LEU A 137 3.14 -20.77 0.13
N LEU A 138 2.30 -20.19 -0.74
CA LEU A 138 1.46 -20.94 -1.67
C LEU A 138 2.15 -21.20 -3.02
N GLU A 139 3.38 -20.71 -3.21
CA GLU A 139 4.13 -20.74 -4.47
C GLU A 139 3.33 -20.17 -5.66
N ILE A 140 2.70 -19.02 -5.45
CA ILE A 140 1.92 -18.31 -6.46
C ILE A 140 2.70 -17.09 -6.91
N GLU A 141 2.87 -16.96 -8.23
CA GLU A 141 3.35 -15.73 -8.84
C GLU A 141 2.15 -14.95 -9.39
N VAL A 142 1.99 -13.70 -8.95
CA VAL A 142 1.04 -12.75 -9.51
C VAL A 142 1.85 -11.62 -10.11
N GLU A 143 1.71 -11.40 -11.41
CA GLU A 143 2.39 -10.30 -12.09
C GLU A 143 1.84 -8.96 -11.56
N PRO A 144 2.70 -8.02 -11.15
CA PRO A 144 2.26 -6.71 -10.72
C PRO A 144 1.61 -5.97 -11.88
N GLU A 145 0.51 -5.26 -11.63
CA GLU A 145 -0.11 -4.44 -12.66
C GLU A 145 0.86 -3.34 -13.14
N ASP A 146 1.24 -3.41 -14.42
CA ASP A 146 2.06 -2.38 -15.08
C ASP A 146 1.20 -1.13 -15.36
N LEU A 147 1.04 -0.30 -14.33
CA LEU A 147 0.33 0.96 -14.40
C LEU A 147 1.03 1.97 -15.34
N ASP A 148 2.33 1.82 -15.58
CA ASP A 148 3.10 2.67 -16.49
C ASP A 148 2.67 2.44 -17.95
N ASN A 149 2.40 1.19 -18.32
CA ASN A 149 1.79 0.84 -19.60
C ASN A 149 0.39 1.41 -19.75
N LEU A 150 -0.43 1.37 -18.69
CA LEU A 150 -1.80 1.90 -18.70
C LEU A 150 -1.83 3.45 -18.78
N ALA A 151 -0.92 4.12 -18.08
CA ALA A 151 -0.77 5.57 -18.08
C ALA A 151 -0.12 6.11 -19.38
N GLY A 152 0.25 5.23 -20.32
CA GLY A 152 0.89 5.63 -21.57
C GLY A 152 2.26 6.27 -21.37
N VAL A 153 2.92 5.99 -20.24
CA VAL A 153 4.23 6.55 -19.92
C VAL A 153 5.27 5.84 -20.79
N VAL A 154 5.63 6.47 -21.93
CA VAL A 154 6.67 5.98 -22.86
C VAL A 154 8.10 6.33 -22.36
N GLY A 155 8.26 6.70 -21.09
CA GLY A 155 9.47 7.33 -20.55
C GLY A 155 10.50 6.40 -19.91
N GLY A 156 10.10 5.21 -19.49
CA GLY A 156 11.02 4.14 -19.06
C GLY A 156 11.31 3.25 -20.25
N GLN A 157 12.56 2.83 -20.43
CA GLN A 157 13.02 1.95 -21.50
C GLN A 157 12.14 0.70 -21.59
N ARG A 158 11.07 0.75 -22.42
CA ARG A 158 10.09 -0.33 -22.60
C ARG A 158 10.86 -1.64 -22.81
N THR A 159 10.81 -2.52 -21.82
CA THR A 159 11.39 -3.84 -21.94
C THR A 159 10.62 -4.56 -23.04
N VAL A 160 11.29 -4.86 -24.14
CA VAL A 160 10.67 -5.51 -25.29
C VAL A 160 10.12 -6.86 -24.85
N ASP A 161 8.81 -7.01 -24.93
CA ASP A 161 8.13 -8.25 -24.55
C ASP A 161 8.56 -9.39 -25.49
N HIS A 162 8.97 -10.51 -24.88
CA HIS A 162 9.39 -11.71 -25.58
C HIS A 162 8.29 -12.28 -26.46
N ASP A 163 7.07 -12.35 -25.92
CA ASP A 163 5.94 -12.98 -26.58
C ASP A 163 5.46 -12.13 -27.75
N GLU A 164 5.50 -10.81 -27.61
CA GLU A 164 5.22 -9.88 -28.69
C GLU A 164 6.22 -10.00 -29.86
N VAL A 165 7.53 -10.16 -29.57
CA VAL A 165 8.55 -10.42 -30.59
C VAL A 165 8.27 -11.73 -31.33
N VAL A 166 7.95 -12.78 -30.59
CA VAL A 166 7.66 -14.11 -31.17
C VAL A 166 6.37 -14.06 -31.99
N ARG A 167 5.33 -13.40 -31.48
CA ARG A 167 4.04 -13.22 -32.15
C ARG A 167 4.20 -12.45 -33.46
N LEU A 168 4.91 -11.33 -33.47
CA LEU A 168 5.20 -10.57 -34.69
C LEU A 168 6.00 -11.40 -35.69
N ARG A 169 6.98 -12.18 -35.21
CA ARG A 169 7.76 -13.06 -36.09
C ARG A 169 6.92 -14.19 -36.69
N LYS A 170 5.98 -14.76 -35.92
CA LYS A 170 5.04 -15.80 -36.39
C LYS A 170 4.01 -15.24 -37.38
N ALA A 171 3.53 -14.02 -37.14
CA ALA A 171 2.55 -13.34 -38.00
C ALA A 171 3.15 -12.83 -39.33
N HIS A 172 4.44 -12.50 -39.35
CA HIS A 172 5.14 -12.04 -40.56
C HIS A 172 6.50 -12.75 -40.74
N PRO A 173 6.53 -14.04 -41.15
CA PRO A 173 7.76 -14.80 -41.32
C PRO A 173 8.72 -14.23 -42.39
N GLU A 174 8.17 -13.57 -43.39
CA GLU A 174 8.87 -12.94 -44.52
C GLU A 174 9.49 -11.58 -44.17
N GLU A 175 9.04 -10.96 -43.09
CA GLU A 175 9.51 -9.64 -42.67
C GLU A 175 10.95 -9.72 -42.14
N SER A 176 11.80 -8.74 -42.49
CA SER A 176 13.18 -8.72 -41.99
C SER A 176 13.22 -8.42 -40.49
N LEU A 177 14.23 -8.97 -39.79
CA LEU A 177 14.38 -8.75 -38.35
C LEU A 177 14.66 -7.27 -38.02
N GLU A 178 15.28 -6.52 -38.93
CA GLU A 178 15.43 -5.06 -38.79
C GLU A 178 14.08 -4.35 -38.79
N ARG A 179 13.13 -4.79 -39.62
CA ARG A 179 11.80 -4.17 -39.71
C ARG A 179 10.97 -4.47 -38.45
N ILE A 180 11.06 -5.69 -37.92
CA ILE A 180 10.46 -6.05 -36.63
C ILE A 180 11.08 -5.21 -35.50
N ALA A 181 12.41 -5.06 -35.47
CA ALA A 181 13.10 -4.25 -34.47
C ALA A 181 12.66 -2.78 -34.50
N ARG A 182 12.52 -2.20 -35.70
CA ARG A 182 11.99 -0.83 -35.86
C ARG A 182 10.55 -0.67 -35.36
N ARG A 183 9.67 -1.62 -35.67
CA ARG A 183 8.26 -1.61 -35.20
C ARG A 183 8.17 -1.65 -33.67
N LEU A 184 9.08 -2.39 -33.04
CA LEU A 184 9.16 -2.54 -31.58
C LEU A 184 10.04 -1.49 -30.89
N GLY A 185 10.65 -0.57 -31.64
CA GLY A 185 11.52 0.48 -31.10
C GLY A 185 12.79 -0.06 -30.41
N CYS A 186 13.30 -1.23 -30.82
CA CYS A 186 14.44 -1.87 -30.17
C CYS A 186 15.58 -2.22 -31.13
N SER A 187 16.72 -2.66 -30.58
CA SER A 187 17.86 -3.11 -31.39
C SER A 187 17.63 -4.52 -31.93
N LEU A 188 18.18 -4.79 -33.13
CA LEU A 188 18.12 -6.10 -33.76
C LEU A 188 18.77 -7.21 -32.91
N SER A 189 19.76 -6.88 -32.09
CA SER A 189 20.36 -7.80 -31.11
C SER A 189 19.35 -8.27 -30.05
N THR A 190 18.44 -7.38 -29.64
CA THR A 190 17.36 -7.70 -28.69
C THR A 190 16.39 -8.70 -29.32
N VAL A 191 15.91 -8.42 -30.53
CA VAL A 191 15.05 -9.33 -31.29
C VAL A 191 15.71 -10.71 -31.47
N LYS A 192 16.98 -10.75 -31.90
CA LYS A 192 17.73 -12.00 -32.04
C LYS A 192 17.88 -12.75 -30.72
N ARG A 193 18.07 -12.05 -29.60
CA ARG A 193 18.14 -12.66 -28.26
C ARG A 193 16.83 -13.35 -27.90
N HIS A 194 15.69 -12.68 -28.08
CA HIS A 194 14.36 -13.26 -27.83
C HIS A 194 14.10 -14.47 -28.73
N LEU A 195 14.35 -14.38 -30.05
CA LEU A 195 14.17 -15.53 -30.95
C LEU A 195 15.13 -16.69 -30.67
N ARG A 196 16.34 -16.42 -30.15
CA ARG A 196 17.25 -17.46 -29.66
C ARG A 196 16.71 -18.12 -28.39
N LYS A 197 16.09 -17.36 -27.49
CA LYS A 197 15.45 -17.87 -26.26
C LYS A 197 14.30 -18.82 -26.61
N GLU A 198 13.38 -18.41 -27.48
CA GLU A 198 12.26 -19.25 -27.97
C GLU A 198 12.76 -20.54 -28.64
N ARG A 199 13.89 -20.51 -29.36
CA ARG A 199 14.44 -21.75 -29.95
C ARG A 199 15.06 -22.70 -28.90
N LYS A 200 15.58 -22.16 -27.80
CA LYS A 200 16.18 -22.95 -26.71
C LYS A 200 15.14 -23.43 -25.70
N GLN A 201 14.07 -22.67 -25.54
CA GLN A 201 12.95 -22.91 -24.64
C GLN A 201 11.70 -22.49 -25.40
N PRO A 202 11.17 -23.34 -26.31
CA PRO A 202 9.89 -23.05 -26.93
C PRO A 202 8.88 -22.94 -25.80
N SER A 203 8.19 -21.81 -25.75
CA SER A 203 7.11 -21.38 -24.84
C SER A 203 6.10 -22.48 -24.45
N GLY A 204 6.55 -23.50 -23.73
CA GLY A 204 5.84 -24.75 -23.52
C GLY A 204 6.48 -25.74 -22.55
N ALA A 205 7.69 -25.48 -22.05
CA ALA A 205 8.14 -26.08 -20.79
C ALA A 205 7.47 -25.35 -19.60
N SER A 206 6.15 -25.23 -19.65
CA SER A 206 5.35 -24.90 -18.48
C SER A 206 5.54 -26.08 -17.53
N LEU A 207 6.38 -25.88 -16.50
CA LEU A 207 6.30 -26.67 -15.28
C LEU A 207 4.81 -26.75 -14.95
N ALA A 208 4.26 -27.96 -14.93
CA ALA A 208 2.83 -28.21 -14.79
C ALA A 208 2.26 -27.24 -13.77
N ALA A 209 1.47 -26.28 -14.25
CA ALA A 209 0.97 -25.19 -13.43
C ALA A 209 0.29 -25.81 -12.21
N ARG A 210 0.84 -25.54 -11.02
CA ARG A 210 0.28 -26.02 -9.77
C ARG A 210 -1.21 -25.64 -9.77
N PRO A 211 -2.13 -26.55 -9.39
CA PRO A 211 -3.55 -26.23 -9.39
C PRO A 211 -3.77 -24.96 -8.58
N ARG A 212 -4.63 -24.07 -9.09
CA ARG A 212 -4.97 -22.82 -8.39
C ARG A 212 -5.42 -23.15 -6.96
N PRO A 213 -4.91 -22.43 -5.96
CA PRO A 213 -5.31 -22.67 -4.57
C PRO A 213 -6.81 -22.49 -4.41
N THR A 214 -7.38 -23.17 -3.44
CA THR A 214 -8.76 -22.99 -3.00
C THR A 214 -8.87 -21.83 -2.03
N HIS A 215 -10.08 -21.30 -1.83
CA HIS A 215 -10.34 -20.28 -0.81
C HIS A 215 -9.92 -20.72 0.61
N THR A 216 -10.06 -22.01 0.93
CA THR A 216 -9.70 -22.57 2.23
C THR A 216 -8.18 -22.55 2.43
N GLU A 217 -7.41 -22.95 1.41
CA GLU A 217 -5.93 -22.91 1.46
C GLU A 217 -5.41 -21.48 1.62
N VAL A 218 -5.97 -20.51 0.89
CA VAL A 218 -5.61 -19.09 1.05
C VAL A 218 -5.89 -18.59 2.47
N ARG A 219 -7.06 -18.94 3.04
CA ARG A 219 -7.40 -18.55 4.42
C ARG A 219 -6.47 -19.19 5.45
N GLN A 220 -6.08 -20.45 5.24
CA GLN A 220 -5.16 -21.15 6.13
C GLN A 220 -3.76 -20.50 6.08
N ALA A 221 -3.20 -20.31 4.89
CA ALA A 221 -1.92 -19.63 4.70
C ALA A 221 -1.93 -18.21 5.30
N THR A 222 -3.06 -17.50 5.16
CA THR A 222 -3.23 -16.17 5.80
C THR A 222 -3.17 -16.26 7.32
N ALA A 223 -3.86 -17.22 7.93
CA ALA A 223 -3.82 -17.41 9.38
C ALA A 223 -2.40 -17.73 9.89
N GLU A 224 -1.66 -18.54 9.14
CA GLU A 224 -0.25 -18.88 9.44
C GLU A 224 0.64 -17.63 9.41
N VAL A 225 0.62 -16.86 8.32
CA VAL A 225 1.42 -15.62 8.17
C VAL A 225 1.07 -14.57 9.23
N LEU A 226 -0.21 -14.42 9.58
CA LEU A 226 -0.64 -13.48 10.61
C LEU A 226 -0.20 -13.93 12.01
N ALA A 227 -0.20 -15.23 12.30
CA ALA A 227 0.26 -15.79 13.56
C ALA A 227 1.77 -15.56 13.76
N GLU A 228 2.58 -15.84 12.74
CA GLU A 228 4.04 -15.64 12.77
C GLU A 228 4.44 -14.18 13.03
N ASN A 229 3.75 -13.24 12.38
CA ASN A 229 3.95 -11.81 12.58
C ASN A 229 3.57 -11.34 13.99
N SER A 230 2.57 -11.97 14.62
CA SER A 230 2.19 -11.66 16.00
C SER A 230 3.19 -12.22 17.02
N GLY A 231 3.72 -13.43 16.79
CA GLY A 231 4.74 -14.07 17.62
C GLY A 231 6.08 -13.36 17.56
N SER A 232 6.53 -12.99 16.36
CA SER A 232 7.78 -12.26 16.14
C SER A 232 7.78 -10.88 16.81
N ARG A 233 6.63 -10.20 16.83
CA ARG A 233 6.46 -8.92 17.55
C ARG A 233 6.49 -9.06 19.06
N ARG A 234 6.03 -10.19 19.62
CA ARG A 234 6.07 -10.46 21.07
C ARG A 234 7.45 -10.88 21.56
N ALA A 235 8.25 -11.55 20.74
CA ALA A 235 9.62 -11.94 21.10
C ALA A 235 10.62 -10.77 21.06
N ALA A 236 10.29 -9.70 20.34
CA ALA A 236 11.15 -8.52 20.16
C ALA A 236 10.80 -7.33 21.09
N ALA A 237 9.83 -7.50 22.01
CA ALA A 237 9.39 -6.49 22.98
C ALA A 237 9.88 -6.85 24.39
#